data_AF-A0A8H7N9D8-F1
#
_entry.id   AF-A0A8H7N9D8-F1
#
_cell.length_a   1.000
_cell.length_b   1.000
_cell.length_c   1.000
_cell.angle_alpha   90.00
_cell.angle_beta   90.00
_cell.angle_gamma   90.00
#
_symmetry.space_group_name_H-M   'P 1'
#
loop_
_entity.id
_entity.type
_entity.pdbx_description
1 polymer ?
#
loop_
_entity_poly.entity_id
_entity_poly.type
_entity_poly.pdbx_seq_one_letter_code
_entity_poly.pdbx_strand_id
1 'polypeptide(L)'
;MSSQCVTSKTGPVPVVREGGEAAPKPDIADPEHQPAAAVTQPKWTRHLPSVLFLAVFLALLFLLVFLLIPSPMGITGSQPAREEPEDSDASNPVVDLGYSRYAGTYLNNGVSQYLGIRYARPPTGDLRWRAPVEPEQTEGIQKAKEFGPVCLGLRDTAGDEVDEDCLTAYIWGPSNVTTETKLPVMVFIQGGGEGWSR
;
A
#
# COMPACT_ATOMS: atom_id res chain seq x y z
N MET A 1 30.03 -6.91 -64.90
CA MET A 1 29.00 -5.85 -64.94
C MET A 1 28.45 -5.74 -63.52
N SER A 2 28.92 -4.81 -62.68
CA SER A 2 28.44 -3.41 -62.56
C SER A 2 26.92 -3.37 -62.28
N SER A 3 26.34 -2.79 -61.22
CA SER A 3 26.79 -1.93 -60.12
C SER A 3 25.67 -1.84 -59.04
N GLN A 4 26.10 -1.68 -57.77
CA GLN A 4 25.56 -0.83 -56.66
C GLN A 4 24.13 -1.07 -56.12
N CYS A 5 23.95 -1.45 -54.85
CA CYS A 5 24.01 -0.71 -53.57
C CYS A 5 22.90 0.36 -53.37
N VAL A 6 21.89 0.04 -52.55
CA VAL A 6 20.98 1.01 -51.91
C VAL A 6 20.88 0.69 -50.42
N THR A 7 21.21 1.68 -49.60
CA THR A 7 21.20 1.62 -48.13
C THR A 7 19.85 2.14 -47.61
N SER A 8 19.23 1.41 -46.68
CA SER A 8 18.02 1.85 -45.96
C SER A 8 18.42 2.43 -44.60
N LYS A 9 18.06 3.69 -44.37
CA LYS A 9 18.45 4.49 -43.20
C LYS A 9 17.56 4.20 -41.99
N THR A 10 18.23 4.10 -40.84
CA THR A 10 17.74 4.22 -39.47
C THR A 10 17.12 5.60 -39.18
N GLY A 11 16.00 5.64 -38.44
CA GLY A 11 15.52 6.82 -37.71
C GLY A 11 15.65 6.60 -36.19
N PRO A 12 15.94 7.66 -35.41
CA PRO A 12 14.90 8.25 -34.56
C PRO A 12 14.91 9.80 -34.52
N VAL A 13 13.84 10.38 -33.96
CA VAL A 13 13.47 11.81 -33.82
C VAL A 13 13.12 12.06 -32.33
N PRO A 14 12.99 13.28 -31.75
CA PRO A 14 13.69 14.58 -31.86
C PRO A 14 14.19 15.12 -30.48
N VAL A 15 14.99 16.21 -30.45
CA VAL A 15 15.26 17.01 -29.23
C VAL A 15 15.41 18.51 -29.56
N VAL A 16 14.48 19.32 -29.01
CA VAL A 16 14.61 20.63 -28.32
C VAL A 16 14.60 22.00 -29.05
N ARG A 17 13.57 22.76 -28.61
CA ARG A 17 13.40 24.19 -28.22
C ARG A 17 13.63 25.32 -29.24
N GLU A 18 12.54 26.02 -29.49
CA GLU A 18 12.47 27.38 -30.05
C GLU A 18 12.94 28.45 -29.06
N GLY A 19 13.61 29.47 -29.58
CA GLY A 19 13.87 30.76 -28.93
C GLY A 19 13.00 31.86 -29.54
N GLY A 20 12.83 32.97 -28.82
CA GLY A 20 12.13 34.16 -29.29
C GLY A 20 12.46 35.42 -28.48
N GLU A 21 13.36 36.22 -29.07
CA GLU A 21 13.46 37.69 -29.16
C GLU A 21 13.16 38.64 -27.97
N ALA A 22 14.08 39.60 -27.77
CA ALA A 22 14.08 40.67 -26.78
C ALA A 22 13.36 41.96 -27.25
N ALA A 23 12.98 42.82 -26.29
CA ALA A 23 12.54 44.21 -26.51
C ALA A 23 13.25 45.19 -25.54
N PRO A 24 13.38 46.50 -25.89
CA PRO A 24 14.46 47.38 -25.44
C PRO A 24 14.17 48.25 -24.20
N LYS A 25 15.26 48.68 -23.56
CA LYS A 25 15.35 49.51 -22.35
C LYS A 25 15.13 51.01 -22.62
N PRO A 26 14.48 51.75 -21.70
CA PRO A 26 14.68 53.20 -21.57
C PRO A 26 15.51 53.57 -20.32
N ASP A 27 16.48 54.47 -20.52
CA ASP A 27 17.28 55.12 -19.49
C ASP A 27 16.64 56.45 -19.09
N ILE A 28 16.34 56.69 -17.81
CA ILE A 28 16.03 58.05 -17.29
C ILE A 28 16.57 58.23 -15.86
N ALA A 29 17.57 59.12 -15.80
CA ALA A 29 17.96 60.12 -14.78
C ALA A 29 18.14 59.76 -13.30
N ASP A 30 19.33 60.12 -12.82
CA ASP A 30 19.75 60.33 -11.43
C ASP A 30 19.22 61.69 -10.93
N PRO A 31 18.63 61.79 -9.73
CA PRO A 31 18.84 63.00 -8.95
C PRO A 31 19.05 62.77 -7.45
N GLU A 32 20.15 63.38 -7.00
CA GLU A 32 20.17 64.29 -5.85
C GLU A 32 20.44 63.72 -4.46
N HIS A 33 21.65 64.05 -4.01
CA HIS A 33 22.20 63.94 -2.68
C HIS A 33 21.34 64.72 -1.67
N GLN A 34 20.71 64.04 -0.70
CA GLN A 34 20.14 64.66 0.51
C GLN A 34 20.96 64.26 1.75
N PRO A 35 21.22 65.19 2.69
CA PRO A 35 22.18 64.99 3.79
C PRO A 35 21.67 64.03 4.87
N ALA A 36 22.60 63.29 5.47
CA ALA A 36 22.35 62.29 6.52
C ALA A 36 21.61 62.88 7.74
N ALA A 37 20.38 62.43 7.96
CA ALA A 37 19.64 62.65 9.20
C ALA A 37 20.12 61.67 10.28
N ALA A 38 20.43 62.18 11.48
CA ALA A 38 20.83 61.38 12.63
C ALA A 38 19.72 60.41 13.04
N VAL A 39 20.01 59.10 12.96
CA VAL A 39 19.10 58.03 13.40
C VAL A 39 19.03 58.04 14.93
N THR A 40 17.92 58.52 15.47
CA THR A 40 17.59 58.37 16.89
C THR A 40 17.04 56.97 17.14
N GLN A 41 17.72 56.19 17.96
CA GLN A 41 17.34 54.80 18.25
C GLN A 41 16.04 54.76 19.10
N PRO A 42 15.06 53.91 18.75
CA PRO A 42 13.79 53.81 19.45
C PRO A 42 13.96 53.21 20.86
N LYS A 43 13.28 53.81 21.85
CA LYS A 43 13.39 53.49 23.29
C LYS A 43 12.97 52.06 23.70
N TRP A 44 12.38 51.26 22.80
CA TRP A 44 11.94 49.88 23.07
C TRP A 44 13.09 48.86 23.15
N THR A 45 14.29 49.19 22.63
CA THR A 45 15.46 48.30 22.65
C THR A 45 16.07 48.06 24.04
N ARG A 46 15.61 48.77 25.07
CA ARG A 46 16.06 48.61 26.47
C ARG A 46 15.49 47.39 27.20
N HIS A 47 14.38 46.81 26.74
CA HIS A 47 13.71 45.70 27.44
C HIS A 47 13.84 44.35 26.74
N LEU A 48 14.41 44.33 25.53
CA LEU A 48 14.67 43.12 24.75
C LEU A 48 15.58 42.08 25.45
N PRO A 49 16.67 42.47 26.18
CA PRO A 49 17.44 41.46 26.90
C PRO A 49 16.66 40.88 28.08
N SER A 50 15.86 41.67 28.80
CA SER A 50 15.11 41.19 29.97
C SER A 50 14.04 40.14 29.63
N VAL A 51 13.36 40.30 28.49
CA VAL A 51 12.36 39.32 28.04
C VAL A 51 13.03 38.04 27.55
N LEU A 52 14.17 38.16 26.85
CA LEU A 52 14.94 36.99 26.40
C LEU A 52 15.53 36.21 27.58
N PHE A 53 16.04 36.91 28.59
CA PHE A 53 16.56 36.29 29.82
C PHE A 53 15.46 35.56 30.60
N LEU A 54 14.26 36.13 30.71
CA LEU A 54 13.13 35.47 31.37
C LEU A 54 12.68 34.21 30.61
N ALA A 55 12.61 34.28 29.27
CA ALA A 55 12.23 33.14 28.45
C ALA A 55 13.25 31.98 28.55
N VAL A 56 14.56 32.29 28.50
CA VAL A 56 15.62 31.29 28.66
C VAL A 56 15.61 30.70 30.07
N PHE A 57 15.40 31.53 31.10
CA PHE A 57 15.31 31.06 32.48
C PHE A 57 14.14 30.11 32.71
N LEU A 58 12.96 30.43 32.16
CA LEU A 58 11.78 29.55 32.23
C LEU A 58 11.98 28.23 31.47
N ALA A 59 12.63 28.26 30.30
CA ALA A 59 12.95 27.05 29.55
C ALA A 59 13.94 26.13 30.29
N LEU A 60 14.95 26.71 30.95
CA LEU A 60 15.92 25.95 31.76
C LEU A 60 15.27 25.38 33.02
N LEU A 61 14.38 26.13 33.68
CA LEU A 61 13.59 25.62 34.81
C LEU A 61 12.71 24.44 34.40
N PHE A 62 12.05 24.53 33.24
CA PHE A 62 11.23 23.44 32.71
C PHE A 62 12.06 22.19 32.42
N LEU A 63 13.23 22.33 31.78
CA LEU A 63 14.16 21.22 31.54
C LEU A 63 14.67 20.58 32.85
N LEU A 64 15.00 21.40 33.85
CA LEU A 64 15.48 20.91 35.14
C LEU A 64 14.39 20.15 35.90
N VAL A 65 13.13 20.61 35.85
CA VAL A 65 11.99 19.88 36.43
C VAL A 65 11.75 18.56 35.69
N PHE A 66 11.88 18.53 34.37
CA PHE A 66 11.72 17.31 33.57
C PHE A 66 12.81 16.25 33.87
N LEU A 67 14.02 16.68 34.23
CA LEU A 67 15.13 15.80 34.59
C LEU A 67 15.07 15.31 36.05
N LEU A 68 14.35 16.01 36.93
CA LEU A 68 14.21 15.66 38.35
C LEU A 68 12.95 14.84 38.65
N ILE A 69 12.02 14.71 37.71
CA ILE A 69 10.91 13.76 37.82
C ILE A 69 11.41 12.42 37.26
N PRO A 70 11.62 11.38 38.08
CA PRO A 70 11.83 10.04 37.55
C PRO A 70 10.57 9.64 36.78
N SER A 71 10.69 9.51 35.46
CA SER A 71 9.62 8.98 34.61
C SER A 71 9.06 7.72 35.27
N PRO A 72 7.73 7.55 35.39
CA PRO A 72 7.19 6.27 35.77
C PRO A 72 7.61 5.29 34.68
N MET A 73 8.55 4.41 35.03
CA MET A 73 8.85 3.19 34.31
C MET A 73 7.62 2.28 34.47
N GLY A 74 6.54 2.65 33.78
CA GLY A 74 5.33 1.89 33.63
C GLY A 74 5.53 0.96 32.46
N ILE A 75 5.53 -0.34 32.77
CA ILE A 75 5.53 -1.47 31.85
C ILE A 75 4.69 -1.16 30.62
N THR A 76 5.34 -0.96 29.46
CA THR A 76 4.72 -1.25 28.17
C THR A 76 4.46 -2.74 28.18
N GLY A 77 3.29 -3.12 28.69
CA GLY A 77 2.67 -4.37 28.29
C GLY A 77 2.54 -4.25 26.78
N SER A 78 3.17 -5.17 26.07
CA SER A 78 2.81 -5.48 24.70
C SER A 78 1.30 -5.71 24.69
N GLN A 79 0.51 -4.70 24.33
CA GLN A 79 -0.82 -4.95 23.82
C GLN A 79 -0.59 -5.89 22.63
N PRO A 80 -1.11 -7.14 22.64
CA PRO A 80 -1.32 -7.80 21.37
C PRO A 80 -2.16 -6.81 20.56
N ALA A 81 -1.82 -6.62 19.28
CA ALA A 81 -2.68 -5.91 18.36
C ALA A 81 -4.10 -6.45 18.57
N ARG A 82 -4.93 -5.65 19.25
CA ARG A 82 -6.35 -5.92 19.29
C ARG A 82 -6.76 -5.57 17.88
N GLU A 83 -6.79 -6.56 17.00
CA GLU A 83 -7.65 -6.49 15.83
C GLU A 83 -9.00 -6.03 16.39
N GLU A 84 -9.35 -4.78 16.13
CA GLU A 84 -10.73 -4.38 16.27
C GLU A 84 -11.52 -5.39 15.42
N PRO A 85 -12.57 -6.03 15.97
CA PRO A 85 -13.47 -6.77 15.13
C PRO A 85 -14.01 -5.73 14.17
N GLU A 86 -13.60 -5.81 12.90
CA GLU A 86 -14.26 -5.05 11.85
C GLU A 86 -15.72 -5.51 11.86
N ASP A 87 -16.54 -4.74 12.55
CA ASP A 87 -17.99 -4.87 12.68
C ASP A 87 -18.66 -4.49 11.34
N SER A 88 -18.18 -5.10 10.26
CA SER A 88 -18.84 -5.26 8.97
C SER A 88 -19.24 -6.72 8.73
N ASP A 89 -18.94 -7.63 9.66
CA ASP A 89 -19.15 -9.07 9.49
C ASP A 89 -20.63 -9.48 9.47
N ALA A 90 -21.53 -8.69 10.06
CA ALA A 90 -22.96 -8.97 10.06
C ALA A 90 -23.63 -8.82 8.67
N SER A 91 -22.98 -8.14 7.72
CA SER A 91 -23.53 -7.93 6.37
C SER A 91 -22.94 -8.86 5.31
N ASN A 92 -21.86 -9.59 5.61
CA ASN A 92 -21.19 -10.44 4.64
C ASN A 92 -21.81 -11.84 4.58
N PRO A 93 -21.80 -12.51 3.41
CA PRO A 93 -22.27 -13.87 3.32
C PRO A 93 -21.27 -14.82 4.02
N VAL A 94 -21.77 -15.64 4.95
CA VAL A 94 -20.95 -16.66 5.63
C VAL A 94 -21.42 -18.05 5.21
N VAL A 95 -20.46 -18.91 4.81
CA VAL A 95 -20.70 -20.32 4.50
C VAL A 95 -19.95 -21.21 5.48
N ASP A 96 -20.62 -22.24 5.98
CA ASP A 96 -20.02 -23.28 6.83
C ASP A 96 -19.79 -24.55 6.00
N LEU A 97 -18.53 -24.96 5.88
CA LEU A 97 -18.11 -26.16 5.15
C LEU A 97 -17.80 -27.34 6.09
N GLY A 98 -18.09 -27.22 7.39
CA GLY A 98 -17.80 -28.20 8.42
C GLY A 98 -16.36 -28.16 8.94
N TYR A 99 -15.37 -28.11 8.05
CA TYR A 99 -13.96 -27.97 8.46
C TYR A 99 -13.56 -26.50 8.72
N SER A 100 -14.27 -25.56 8.12
CA SER A 100 -13.99 -24.13 8.20
C SER A 100 -15.23 -23.33 7.84
N ARG A 101 -15.34 -22.13 8.38
CA ARG A 101 -16.38 -21.14 8.01
C ARG A 101 -15.72 -19.98 7.29
N TYR A 102 -16.33 -19.52 6.21
CA TYR A 102 -15.77 -18.47 5.37
C TYR A 102 -16.74 -17.30 5.18
N ALA A 103 -16.25 -16.08 5.42
CA ALA A 103 -16.95 -14.84 5.13
C ALA A 103 -16.52 -14.29 3.76
N GLY A 104 -17.44 -14.31 2.80
CA GLY A 104 -17.25 -13.77 1.45
C GLY A 104 -17.65 -12.30 1.33
N THR A 105 -18.01 -11.89 0.12
CA THR A 105 -18.49 -10.53 -0.20
C THR A 105 -19.75 -10.60 -1.07
N TYR A 106 -20.78 -9.83 -0.72
CA TYR A 106 -21.89 -9.56 -1.64
C TYR A 106 -21.48 -8.49 -2.65
N LEU A 107 -21.66 -8.77 -3.93
CA LEU A 107 -21.47 -7.82 -5.02
C LEU A 107 -22.80 -7.15 -5.39
N ASN A 108 -22.72 -5.91 -5.89
CA ASN A 108 -23.89 -5.09 -6.24
C ASN A 108 -24.71 -5.64 -7.43
N ASN A 109 -24.23 -6.68 -8.10
CA ASN A 109 -24.89 -7.34 -9.22
C ASN A 109 -25.65 -8.62 -8.82
N GLY A 110 -25.87 -8.85 -7.51
CA GLY A 110 -26.60 -10.02 -7.03
C GLY A 110 -25.77 -11.32 -7.06
N VAL A 111 -24.44 -11.20 -7.03
CA VAL A 111 -23.49 -12.31 -6.90
C VAL A 111 -22.83 -12.26 -5.53
N SER A 112 -22.69 -13.40 -4.87
CA SER A 112 -21.78 -13.59 -3.75
C SER A 112 -20.47 -14.18 -4.27
N GLN A 113 -19.35 -13.65 -3.79
CA GLN A 113 -18.03 -14.20 -4.06
C GLN A 113 -17.35 -14.68 -2.77
N TYR A 114 -16.61 -15.77 -2.90
CA TYR A 114 -15.75 -16.32 -1.85
C TYR A 114 -14.40 -16.62 -2.49
N LEU A 115 -13.38 -15.87 -2.09
CA LEU A 115 -12.06 -15.94 -2.68
C LEU A 115 -11.05 -16.54 -1.70
N GLY A 116 -10.04 -17.27 -2.21
CA GLY A 116 -8.95 -17.80 -1.39
C GLY A 116 -9.35 -18.99 -0.51
N ILE A 117 -10.40 -19.73 -0.87
CA ILE A 117 -10.87 -20.89 -0.10
C ILE A 117 -9.89 -22.04 -0.25
N ARG A 118 -9.34 -22.56 0.85
CA ARG A 118 -8.39 -23.69 0.79
C ARG A 118 -9.13 -24.97 0.45
N TYR A 119 -8.72 -25.64 -0.63
CA TYR A 119 -9.23 -26.98 -0.94
C TYR A 119 -8.27 -28.10 -0.52
N ALA A 120 -7.05 -27.74 -0.09
CA ALA A 120 -6.04 -28.66 0.42
C ALA A 120 -5.10 -27.94 1.40
N ARG A 121 -4.31 -28.73 2.15
CA ARG A 121 -3.19 -28.23 2.95
C ARG A 121 -2.10 -27.62 2.06
N PRO A 122 -1.33 -26.63 2.57
CA PRO A 122 -0.15 -26.12 1.89
C PRO A 122 0.80 -27.26 1.48
N PRO A 123 1.21 -27.36 0.21
CA PRO A 123 2.09 -28.41 -0.28
C PRO A 123 3.57 -28.12 0.02
N THR A 124 3.85 -27.59 1.21
CA THR A 124 5.17 -27.15 1.66
C THR A 124 5.79 -28.17 2.62
N GLY A 125 7.10 -28.04 2.88
CA GLY A 125 7.82 -28.91 3.82
C GLY A 125 7.68 -30.40 3.47
N ASP A 126 7.20 -31.19 4.44
CA ASP A 126 6.99 -32.63 4.27
C ASP A 126 5.89 -32.99 3.25
N LEU A 127 5.00 -32.05 2.91
CA LEU A 127 3.97 -32.26 1.90
C LEU A 127 4.44 -31.94 0.48
N ARG A 128 5.66 -31.39 0.34
CA ARG A 128 6.23 -31.13 -0.99
C ARG A 128 6.41 -32.45 -1.74
N TRP A 129 5.99 -32.47 -3.01
CA TRP A 129 6.01 -33.65 -3.89
C TRP A 129 5.14 -34.81 -3.41
N ARG A 130 4.12 -34.53 -2.61
CA ARG A 130 3.09 -35.50 -2.22
C ARG A 130 1.73 -35.12 -2.82
N ALA A 131 0.81 -36.08 -2.83
CA ALA A 131 -0.57 -35.80 -3.21
C ALA A 131 -1.19 -34.78 -2.24
N PRO A 132 -2.11 -33.91 -2.71
CA PRO A 132 -2.83 -32.99 -1.84
C PRO A 132 -3.55 -33.74 -0.71
N VAL A 133 -3.53 -33.14 0.48
CA VAL A 133 -4.21 -33.65 1.67
C VAL A 133 -5.32 -32.69 2.06
N GLU A 134 -6.39 -33.19 2.66
CA GLU A 134 -7.53 -32.40 3.15
C GLU A 134 -7.08 -31.15 3.93
N PRO A 135 -7.77 -30.00 3.74
CA PRO A 135 -7.41 -28.75 4.40
C PRO A 135 -7.51 -28.87 5.92
N GLU A 136 -6.75 -28.05 6.64
CA GLU A 136 -6.81 -28.02 8.09
C GLU A 136 -8.17 -27.51 8.59
N GLN A 137 -8.64 -28.09 9.69
CA GLN A 137 -9.80 -27.54 10.38
C GLN A 137 -9.39 -26.22 11.03
N THR A 138 -10.23 -25.19 10.86
CA THR A 138 -9.99 -23.89 11.48
C THR A 138 -11.13 -23.53 12.42
N GLU A 139 -10.77 -22.94 13.55
CA GLU A 139 -11.75 -22.33 14.45
C GLU A 139 -12.09 -20.91 13.97
N GLY A 140 -13.29 -20.43 14.30
CA GLY A 140 -13.72 -19.07 13.91
C GLY A 140 -14.25 -18.97 12.49
N ILE A 141 -14.23 -17.74 11.95
CA ILE A 141 -14.64 -17.40 10.57
C ILE A 141 -13.39 -16.88 9.85
N GLN A 142 -13.07 -17.48 8.71
CA GLN A 142 -11.96 -17.12 7.84
C GLN A 142 -12.41 -16.09 6.80
N LYS A 143 -11.58 -15.10 6.49
CA LYS A 143 -11.88 -14.11 5.46
C LYS A 143 -11.67 -14.74 4.07
N ALA A 144 -12.70 -14.66 3.22
CA ALA A 144 -12.67 -15.14 1.84
C ALA A 144 -12.97 -14.01 0.85
N LYS A 145 -12.24 -12.90 0.99
CA LYS A 145 -12.51 -11.64 0.30
C LYS A 145 -11.48 -11.27 -0.77
N GLU A 146 -10.32 -11.92 -0.74
CA GLU A 146 -9.16 -11.61 -1.58
C GLU A 146 -8.64 -12.87 -2.26
N PHE A 147 -8.00 -12.70 -3.42
CA PHE A 147 -7.33 -13.80 -4.10
C PHE A 147 -6.12 -14.25 -3.28
N GLY A 148 -5.86 -15.57 -3.28
CA GLY A 148 -4.63 -16.12 -2.74
C GLY A 148 -3.50 -16.02 -3.76
N PRO A 149 -2.26 -16.34 -3.36
CA PRO A 149 -1.15 -16.39 -4.30
C PRO A 149 -1.39 -17.48 -5.35
N VAL A 150 -0.90 -17.25 -6.56
CA VAL A 150 -0.88 -18.28 -7.61
C VAL A 150 0.27 -19.26 -7.38
N CYS A 151 0.16 -20.48 -7.90
CA CYS A 151 1.18 -21.49 -7.72
C CYS A 151 2.46 -21.16 -8.49
N LEU A 152 3.59 -21.25 -7.79
CA LEU A 152 4.92 -21.07 -8.37
C LEU A 152 5.14 -22.02 -9.57
N GLY A 153 5.21 -21.43 -10.75
CA GLY A 153 5.52 -22.07 -12.02
C GLY A 153 7.00 -21.99 -12.39
N LEU A 154 7.39 -22.77 -13.41
CA LEU A 154 8.78 -22.88 -13.87
C LEU A 154 9.36 -21.55 -14.38
N ARG A 155 8.51 -20.62 -14.82
CA ARG A 155 8.93 -19.40 -15.50
C ARG A 155 8.56 -18.12 -14.74
N ASP A 156 8.06 -18.25 -13.52
CA ASP A 156 7.71 -17.12 -12.68
C ASP A 156 8.96 -16.36 -12.22
N THR A 157 8.80 -15.05 -12.01
CA THR A 157 9.89 -14.18 -11.56
C THR A 157 9.62 -13.64 -10.17
N ALA A 158 10.68 -13.34 -9.42
CA ALA A 158 10.56 -12.71 -8.12
C ALA A 158 9.85 -11.35 -8.26
N GLY A 159 8.64 -11.24 -7.71
CA GLY A 159 7.78 -10.04 -7.80
C GLY A 159 6.33 -10.32 -8.21
N ASP A 160 6.06 -11.51 -8.77
CA ASP A 160 4.69 -11.98 -8.97
C ASP A 160 4.07 -12.39 -7.60
N GLU A 161 2.75 -12.26 -7.40
CA GLU A 161 2.04 -12.77 -6.20
C GLU A 161 1.99 -14.31 -6.21
N VAL A 162 3.17 -14.94 -6.18
CA VAL A 162 3.40 -16.38 -6.27
C VAL A 162 3.83 -16.94 -4.93
N ASP A 163 3.35 -18.14 -4.59
CA ASP A 163 3.77 -18.87 -3.39
C ASP A 163 3.69 -20.39 -3.66
N GLU A 164 4.39 -21.20 -2.87
CA GLU A 164 4.14 -22.64 -2.79
C GLU A 164 2.81 -22.92 -2.07
N ASP A 165 2.39 -22.05 -1.16
CA ASP A 165 1.10 -22.14 -0.49
C ASP A 165 -0.05 -21.55 -1.33
N CYS A 166 -0.35 -22.21 -2.45
CA CYS A 166 -1.23 -21.68 -3.49
C CYS A 166 -2.52 -22.49 -3.71
N LEU A 167 -2.78 -23.56 -2.93
CA LEU A 167 -3.89 -24.49 -3.17
C LEU A 167 -5.24 -23.92 -2.66
N THR A 168 -5.70 -22.88 -3.34
CA THR A 168 -6.95 -22.18 -3.09
C THR A 168 -7.88 -22.19 -4.29
N ALA A 169 -9.17 -22.06 -4.02
CA ALA A 169 -10.25 -22.00 -5.00
C ALA A 169 -11.06 -20.72 -4.81
N TYR A 170 -11.74 -20.33 -5.89
CA TYR A 170 -12.52 -19.12 -5.98
C TYR A 170 -13.93 -19.47 -6.44
N ILE A 171 -14.94 -19.02 -5.70
CA ILE A 171 -16.33 -19.40 -5.91
C ILE A 171 -17.18 -18.14 -6.09
N TRP A 172 -18.00 -18.15 -7.14
CA TRP A 172 -19.02 -17.13 -7.39
C TRP A 172 -20.37 -17.81 -7.58
N GLY A 173 -21.42 -17.20 -7.04
CA GLY A 173 -22.79 -17.69 -7.21
C GLY A 173 -23.82 -16.60 -6.94
N PRO A 174 -25.10 -16.80 -7.29
CA PRO A 174 -26.14 -15.82 -6.99
C PRO A 174 -26.28 -15.60 -5.48
N SER A 175 -26.50 -14.36 -5.03
CA SER A 175 -26.53 -14.03 -3.60
C SER A 175 -27.74 -14.60 -2.84
N ASN A 176 -28.80 -14.97 -3.55
CA ASN A 176 -30.06 -15.44 -2.96
C ASN A 176 -30.20 -16.97 -3.12
N VAL A 177 -29.21 -17.71 -2.61
CA VAL A 177 -29.19 -19.18 -2.65
C VAL A 177 -28.96 -19.74 -1.26
N THR A 178 -29.54 -20.90 -1.01
CA THR A 178 -29.38 -21.64 0.26
C THR A 178 -28.75 -23.00 -0.01
N THR A 179 -28.38 -23.74 1.04
CA THR A 179 -27.85 -25.11 0.92
C THR A 179 -28.83 -26.08 0.23
N GLU A 180 -30.13 -25.78 0.23
CA GLU A 180 -31.15 -26.57 -0.45
C GLU A 180 -31.28 -26.26 -1.95
N THR A 181 -30.72 -25.14 -2.40
CA THR A 181 -30.80 -24.70 -3.80
C THR A 181 -29.76 -25.45 -4.65
N LYS A 182 -30.22 -26.37 -5.51
CA LYS A 182 -29.35 -27.20 -6.36
C LYS A 182 -29.11 -26.57 -7.73
N LEU A 183 -28.18 -25.61 -7.79
CA LEU A 183 -27.76 -25.00 -9.05
C LEU A 183 -26.73 -25.89 -9.79
N PRO A 184 -26.68 -25.86 -11.13
CA PRO A 184 -25.58 -26.47 -11.87
C PRO A 184 -24.25 -25.78 -11.53
N VAL A 185 -23.17 -26.55 -11.41
CA VAL A 185 -21.84 -26.06 -11.10
C VAL A 185 -20.97 -26.09 -12.35
N MET A 186 -20.34 -24.96 -12.67
CA MET A 186 -19.28 -24.87 -13.66
C MET A 186 -17.94 -24.83 -12.92
N VAL A 187 -17.06 -25.79 -13.19
CA VAL A 187 -15.69 -25.81 -12.66
C VAL A 187 -14.76 -25.39 -13.78
N PHE A 188 -14.04 -24.28 -13.57
CA PHE A 188 -13.01 -23.82 -14.49
C PHE A 188 -11.64 -24.32 -14.02
N ILE A 189 -10.96 -25.08 -14.88
CA ILE A 189 -9.59 -25.53 -14.64
C ILE A 189 -8.70 -24.69 -15.54
N GLN A 190 -7.80 -23.95 -14.91
CA GLN A 190 -6.91 -23.06 -15.63
C GLN A 190 -5.90 -23.84 -16.50
N GLY A 191 -5.52 -23.26 -17.65
CA GLY A 191 -4.37 -23.70 -18.46
C GLY A 191 -3.02 -23.24 -17.89
N GLY A 192 -1.98 -23.23 -18.73
CA GLY A 192 -0.63 -22.79 -18.33
C GLY A 192 0.52 -23.67 -18.82
N GLY A 193 0.22 -24.83 -19.41
CA GLY A 193 1.22 -25.70 -20.03
C GLY A 193 2.30 -26.19 -19.04
N GLU A 194 1.91 -26.41 -17.78
CA GLU A 194 2.76 -26.86 -16.66
C GLU A 194 3.87 -25.89 -16.22
N GLY A 195 4.04 -24.76 -16.91
CA GLY A 195 5.08 -23.77 -16.62
C GLY A 195 4.59 -22.48 -15.98
N TRP A 196 3.28 -22.25 -15.94
CA TRP A 196 2.67 -20.98 -15.53
C TRP A 196 1.32 -21.19 -14.85
N SER A 197 1.01 -20.31 -13.90
CA SER A 197 -0.33 -20.06 -13.34
C SER A 197 -0.64 -18.57 -13.55
N ARG A 198 -1.83 -18.19 -14.01
CA ARG A 198 -2.17 -16.79 -14.36
C ARG A 198 -3.54 -16.27 -13.96
#